data_AF-A0A1G8EBU3-F1
#
_entry.id   AF-A0A1G8EBU3-F1
#
_cell.length_a   1.000
_cell.length_b   1.000
_cell.length_c   1.000
_cell.angle_alpha   90.00
_cell.angle_beta   90.00
_cell.angle_gamma   90.00
#
_symmetry.space_group_name_H-M   'P 1'
#
loop_
_entity.id
_entity.type
_entity.pdbx_description
1 polymer ?
#
loop_
_entity_poly.entity_id
_entity_poly.type
_entity_poly.pdbx_seq_one_letter_code
_entity_poly.pdbx_strand_id
1 'polypeptide(L)' 'MKQASTALRLAILLCVFSALAEAAPAAWYRWRSPEADRDICAQVMPGPGWIIVKGPYEDAHCKKPGKPGDAWK' A
#
# COMPACT_ATOMS: atom_id res chain seq x y z
N MET A 1 0.68 9.82 -43.09
CA MET A 1 -0.01 10.77 -42.19
C MET A 1 -0.97 10.11 -41.17
N LYS A 2 -1.71 9.04 -41.48
CA LYS A 2 -2.69 8.46 -40.52
C LYS A 2 -2.08 7.95 -39.19
N GLN A 3 -0.91 7.30 -39.23
CA GLN A 3 -0.25 6.72 -38.03
C GLN A 3 0.02 7.72 -36.89
N ALA A 4 0.41 8.96 -37.21
CA ALA A 4 0.71 9.98 -36.19
C ALA A 4 -0.51 10.34 -35.34
N SER A 5 -1.71 10.32 -35.93
CA SER A 5 -2.96 10.57 -35.20
C SER A 5 -3.32 9.42 -34.25
N THR A 6 -3.12 8.16 -34.67
CA THR A 6 -3.39 6.99 -33.82
C THR A 6 -2.43 6.92 -32.64
N ALA A 7 -1.14 7.16 -32.84
CA ALA A 7 -0.14 7.16 -31.77
C ALA A 7 -0.42 8.24 -30.72
N LEU A 8 -0.77 9.47 -31.14
CA LEU A 8 -1.12 10.56 -30.23
C LEU A 8 -2.39 10.25 -29.42
N ARG A 9 -3.42 9.67 -30.05
CA ARG A 9 -4.65 9.25 -29.35
C ARG A 9 -4.37 8.18 -28.29
N LEU A 10 -3.52 7.19 -28.60
CA LEU A 10 -3.13 6.15 -27.65
C LEU A 10 -2.34 6.73 -26.48
N ALA A 11 -1.40 7.65 -26.73
CA ALA A 11 -0.65 8.33 -25.68
C ALA A 11 -1.57 9.13 -24.74
N ILE A 12 -2.53 9.91 -25.30
CA ILE A 12 -3.51 10.65 -24.50
C ILE A 12 -4.36 9.71 -23.64
N LEU A 13 -4.85 8.60 -24.21
CA LEU A 13 -5.61 7.60 -23.45
C LEU A 13 -4.79 7.02 -22.29
N LEU A 14 -3.53 6.63 -22.54
CA LEU A 14 -2.65 6.09 -21.49
C LEU A 14 -2.39 7.11 -20.36
N CYS A 15 -2.20 8.39 -20.68
CA CYS A 15 -2.07 9.45 -19.68
C CYS A 15 -3.34 9.62 -18.84
N VAL A 16 -4.52 9.62 -19.48
CA VAL A 16 -5.81 9.73 -18.77
C VAL A 16 -6.07 8.52 -17.88
N PHE A 17 -5.81 7.29 -18.36
CA PHE A 17 -5.96 6.09 -17.53
C PHE A 17 -4.99 6.05 -16.35
N SER A 18 -3.74 6.51 -16.53
CA SER A 18 -2.76 6.59 -15.44
C SER A 18 -3.20 7.54 -14.32
N ALA A 19 -3.91 8.62 -14.66
CA ALA A 19 -4.40 9.62 -13.69
C ALA A 19 -5.62 9.14 -12.86
N LEU A 20 -6.21 7.99 -13.19
CA LEU A 20 -7.32 7.38 -12.44
C LEU A 20 -6.84 6.27 -11.47
N ALA A 21 -5.54 5.99 -11.43
CA ALA A 21 -4.94 4.95 -10.59
C ALA A 21 -4.64 5.47 -9.17
N GLU A 22 -5.71 5.71 -8.39
CA GLU A 22 -5.61 6.05 -6.98
C GLU A 22 -5.24 4.81 -6.13
N ALA A 23 -4.23 4.95 -5.27
CA ALA A 23 -3.73 3.85 -4.46
C ALA A 23 -3.45 4.27 -3.01
N ALA A 24 -3.64 3.33 -2.08
CA ALA A 24 -2.48 2.65 -1.51
C ALA A 24 -1.71 3.28 -0.33
N PRO A 25 -2.28 4.17 0.51
CA PRO A 25 -2.05 4.08 1.95
C PRO A 25 -2.31 2.65 2.44
N ALA A 26 -1.22 1.91 2.67
CA ALA A 26 -1.23 0.53 3.11
C ALA A 26 -1.37 0.44 4.64
N ALA A 27 -1.99 -0.64 5.13
CA ALA A 27 -2.12 -0.90 6.55
C ALA A 27 -0.79 -1.41 7.14
N TRP A 28 -0.37 -0.81 8.25
CA TRP A 28 0.80 -1.24 9.02
C TRP A 28 0.39 -1.90 10.34
N TYR A 29 1.17 -2.87 10.78
CA TYR A 29 0.91 -3.64 12.01
C TYR A 29 2.19 -3.75 12.84
N ARG A 30 2.03 -3.85 14.17
CA ARG A 30 3.08 -4.33 15.06
C ARG A 30 3.06 -5.85 15.06
N TRP A 31 4.19 -6.42 14.65
CA TRP A 31 4.43 -7.86 14.63
C TRP A 31 5.39 -8.23 15.76
N ARG A 32 5.08 -9.27 16.52
CA ARG A 32 5.97 -9.85 17.54
C ARG A 32 6.79 -10.98 16.95
N SER A 33 8.09 -10.99 17.22
CA SER A 33 8.98 -12.07 16.82
C SER A 33 8.65 -13.37 17.57
N PRO A 34 8.67 -14.55 16.92
CA PRO A 34 8.55 -15.83 17.60
C PRO A 34 9.80 -16.21 18.42
N GLU A 35 10.96 -15.61 18.10
CA GLU A 35 12.28 -16.02 18.61
C GLU A 35 12.89 -15.00 19.59
N ALA A 36 12.32 -13.80 19.69
CA ALA A 36 12.88 -12.71 20.48
C ALA A 36 11.78 -11.82 21.07
N ASP A 37 12.01 -11.27 22.26
CA ASP A 37 11.07 -10.33 22.91
C ASP A 37 11.17 -8.92 22.29
N ARG A 38 10.80 -8.81 21.01
CA ARG A 38 10.75 -7.55 20.28
C ARG A 38 9.58 -7.50 19.29
N ASP A 39 8.98 -6.32 19.22
CA ASP A 39 8.01 -5.96 18.20
C ASP A 39 8.68 -5.14 17.08
N ILE A 40 8.23 -5.31 15.84
CA ILE A 40 8.57 -4.41 14.72
C ILE A 40 7.31 -3.91 14.01
N CYS A 41 7.38 -2.77 13.34
CA CYS A 41 6.30 -2.28 12.48
C CYS A 41 6.53 -2.75 11.04
N ALA A 42 5.54 -3.39 10.42
CA ALA A 42 5.61 -3.82 9.02
C ALA A 42 4.21 -3.92 8.38
N GLN A 43 4.12 -3.73 7.06
CA GLN A 43 2.89 -3.92 6.29
C GLN A 43 2.49 -5.40 6.19
N VAL A 44 3.48 -6.27 6.03
CA VAL A 44 3.34 -7.71 5.82
C VAL A 44 4.08 -8.50 6.88
N MET A 45 3.71 -9.77 7.05
CA MET A 45 4.33 -10.68 8.01
C MET A 45 5.83 -10.84 7.72
N PRO A 46 6.75 -10.56 8.68
CA PRO A 46 8.19 -10.59 8.44
C PRO A 46 8.76 -11.99 8.16
N GLY A 47 8.10 -13.04 8.65
CA GLY A 47 8.49 -14.44 8.45
C GLY A 47 7.52 -15.40 9.15
N PRO A 48 7.73 -16.72 9.05
CA PRO A 48 6.92 -17.71 9.75
C PRO A 48 6.86 -17.46 11.26
N GLY A 49 5.72 -17.73 11.89
CA GLY A 49 5.53 -17.64 13.35
C GLY A 49 5.37 -16.22 13.92
N TRP A 50 5.57 -15.15 13.13
CA TRP A 50 5.30 -13.78 13.56
C TRP A 50 3.78 -13.55 13.72
N ILE A 51 3.38 -12.91 14.83
CA ILE A 51 1.98 -12.62 15.13
C ILE A 51 1.71 -11.12 15.20
N ILE A 52 0.52 -10.69 14.77
CA ILE A 52 0.06 -9.30 14.94
C ILE A 52 -0.31 -9.09 16.41
N VAL A 53 0.29 -8.07 17.04
CA VAL A 53 -0.04 -7.67 18.43
C VAL A 53 -0.76 -6.32 18.51
N LYS A 54 -0.67 -5.47 17.48
CA LYS A 54 -1.39 -4.18 17.42
C LYS A 54 -1.50 -3.62 16.01
N GLY A 55 -2.58 -2.89 15.74
CA GLY A 55 -2.86 -2.21 14.48
C GLY A 55 -4.35 -2.29 14.12
N PRO A 56 -4.76 -1.88 12.91
CA PRO A 56 -3.92 -1.24 11.89
C PRO A 56 -3.43 0.18 12.26
N TYR A 57 -2.41 0.61 11.53
CA TYR A 57 -1.78 1.93 11.59
C TYR A 57 -1.67 2.53 10.18
N GLU A 58 -1.70 3.86 10.06
CA GLU A 58 -1.53 4.58 8.79
C GLU A 58 -0.07 4.92 8.44
N ASP A 59 0.89 4.58 9.31
CA ASP A 59 2.29 4.98 9.15
C ASP A 59 3.30 3.86 9.42
N ALA A 60 4.45 3.95 8.75
CA ALA A 60 5.55 2.99 8.82
C ALA A 60 6.23 2.84 10.20
N HIS A 61 5.93 3.72 11.16
CA HIS A 61 6.47 3.65 12.52
C HIS A 61 5.43 3.15 13.54
N CYS A 62 4.21 2.80 13.10
CA CYS A 62 3.11 2.34 13.96
C CYS A 62 2.88 3.32 15.14
N LYS A 63 2.77 4.62 14.81
CA LYS A 63 2.55 5.74 15.73
C LYS A 63 1.13 6.31 15.64
N LYS A 64 0.52 6.26 14.46
CA LYS A 64 -0.81 6.80 14.16
C LYS A 64 -1.81 5.67 13.91
N PRO A 65 -2.71 5.37 14.86
CA PRO A 65 -3.76 4.38 14.64
C PRO A 65 -4.70 4.83 13.53
N GLY A 66 -5.11 3.91 12.67
CA GLY A 66 -5.99 4.21 11.55
C GLY A 66 -6.32 2.95 10.76
N LYS A 67 -7.28 3.03 9.85
CA LYS A 67 -7.64 1.93 8.93
C LYS A 67 -7.37 2.37 7.48
N PRO A 68 -6.12 2.25 7.00
CA PRO A 68 -5.80 2.62 5.63
C PRO A 68 -6.65 1.80 4.66
N GLY A 69 -7.31 2.51 3.74
CA GLY A 69 -8.22 1.93 2.75
C GLY A 69 -9.70 1.86 3.13
N ASP A 70 -10.11 2.35 4.30
CA ASP A 70 -11.55 2.65 4.52
C ASP A 70 -12.06 3.80 3.64
N ALA A 71 -11.17 4.58 3.01
CA ALA A 71 -11.50 5.73 2.14
C ALA A 71 -11.88 5.38 0.69
N TRP A 72 -11.82 4.10 0.28
CA TRP A 72 -12.32 3.63 -1.04
C TRP A 72 -13.52 2.67 -0.91
N LYS A 73 -14.28 2.79 0.19
CA LYS A 73 -15.57 2.13 0.40
C LYS A 73 -16.70 3.10 0.13
#